data_AF-A0A2E8TEN8-F1
#
_entry.id   AF-A0A2E8TEN8-F1
#
_cell.length_a   1.000
_cell.length_b   1.000
_cell.length_c   1.000
_cell.angle_alpha   90.00
_cell.angle_beta   90.00
_cell.angle_gamma   90.00
#
_symmetry.space_group_name_H-M   'P 1'
#
loop_
_entity.id
_entity.type
_entity.pdbx_description
1 polymer ?
#
loop_
_entity_poly.entity_id
_entity_poly.type
_entity_poly.pdbx_seq_one_letter_code
_entity_poly.pdbx_strand_id
1 'polypeptide(L)'
;KEKAVWVDEATCIGCRYCAHVAANTFVVEARHGRSRAIRQDGDTTERIQEAIDTCPVDCIHWVPFEELETLRSDLIRQDLQPRPRG
;
A
#
# COMPACT_ATOMS: atom_id res chain seq x y z
N LYS A 1 -9.11 0.93 16.44
CA LYS A 1 -7.70 1.27 16.11
C LYS A 1 -7.71 2.68 15.55
N GLU A 2 -6.87 3.58 16.06
CA GLU A 2 -6.81 4.98 15.57
C GLU A 2 -5.95 5.12 14.31
N LYS A 3 -5.13 4.11 13.99
CA LYS A 3 -4.22 4.10 12.84
C LYS A 3 -4.53 2.95 11.89
N ALA A 4 -4.26 3.20 10.60
CA ALA A 4 -4.35 2.28 9.50
C ALA A 4 -3.09 2.39 8.63
N VAL A 5 -2.72 1.30 7.97
CA VAL A 5 -1.70 1.29 6.93
C VAL A 5 -2.33 1.63 5.58
N TRP A 6 -1.69 2.56 4.88
CA TRP A 6 -2.04 3.02 3.55
C TRP A 6 -0.85 2.81 2.61
N VAL A 7 -1.13 2.43 1.37
CA VAL A 7 -0.13 2.39 0.30
C VAL A 7 -0.49 3.48 -0.69
N ASP A 8 0.42 4.41 -0.92
CA ASP A 8 0.30 5.35 -2.02
C ASP A 8 0.57 4.60 -3.34
N GLU A 9 -0.51 4.16 -3.98
CA GLU A 9 -0.41 3.44 -5.23
C GLU A 9 0.20 4.31 -6.32
N ALA A 10 0.04 5.64 -6.28
CA ALA A 10 0.59 6.58 -7.26
C ALA A 10 2.11 6.48 -7.37
N THR A 11 2.77 6.41 -6.21
CA THR A 11 4.23 6.28 -6.06
C THR A 11 4.71 4.83 -6.12
N CYS A 12 3.84 3.87 -5.81
CA CYS A 12 4.22 2.47 -5.72
C CYS A 12 4.81 1.91 -7.03
N ILE A 13 6.05 1.44 -6.95
CA ILE A 13 6.73 0.80 -8.08
C ILE A 13 6.54 -0.72 -8.15
N GLY A 14 5.66 -1.30 -7.34
CA GLY A 14 5.31 -2.72 -7.43
C GLY A 14 6.48 -3.70 -7.27
N CYS A 15 7.46 -3.39 -6.42
CA CYS A 15 8.59 -4.26 -6.14
C CYS A 15 8.20 -5.57 -5.42
N ARG A 16 6.95 -5.66 -4.93
CA ARG A 16 6.31 -6.81 -4.27
C ARG A 16 6.89 -7.20 -2.90
N TYR A 17 7.91 -6.50 -2.41
CA TYR A 17 8.54 -6.82 -1.13
C TYR A 17 7.57 -6.77 0.06
N CYS A 18 6.73 -5.74 0.12
CA CYS A 18 5.70 -5.61 1.15
C CYS A 18 4.71 -6.79 1.18
N ALA A 19 4.32 -7.32 0.01
CA ALA A 19 3.46 -8.50 -0.10
C ALA A 19 4.20 -9.82 0.26
N HIS A 20 5.53 -9.85 0.22
CA HIS A 20 6.32 -10.98 0.74
C HIS A 20 6.49 -10.92 2.26
N VAL A 21 6.73 -9.73 2.81
CA VAL A 21 6.88 -9.54 4.26
C VAL A 21 5.54 -9.69 4.97
N ALA A 22 4.48 -9.02 4.51
CA ALA A 22 3.17 -9.03 5.16
C ALA A 22 2.06 -9.37 4.16
N ALA A 23 2.06 -10.64 3.74
CA ALA A 23 1.18 -11.20 2.70
C ALA A 23 -0.32 -11.17 3.04
N ASN A 24 -0.68 -11.10 4.33
CA ASN A 24 -2.07 -11.00 4.74
C ASN A 24 -2.56 -9.54 4.78
N THR A 25 -1.63 -8.58 4.78
CA THR A 25 -1.88 -7.14 4.87
C THR A 25 -1.81 -6.48 3.49
N PHE A 26 -0.82 -6.83 2.67
CA PHE A 26 -0.56 -6.23 1.37
C PHE A 26 -0.76 -7.22 0.22
N VAL A 27 -1.33 -6.73 -0.87
CA VAL A 27 -1.42 -7.45 -2.15
C VAL A 27 -0.79 -6.61 -3.25
N VAL A 28 -0.41 -7.24 -4.37
CA VAL A 28 -0.02 -6.54 -5.59
C VAL A 28 -1.18 -6.66 -6.59
N GLU A 29 -1.77 -5.53 -6.94
CA GLU A 29 -2.87 -5.42 -7.88
C GLU A 29 -2.37 -5.71 -9.32
N ALA A 30 -3.12 -6.54 -10.06
CA ALA A 30 -2.65 -7.10 -11.33
C ALA A 30 -2.74 -6.14 -12.52
N ARG A 31 -3.67 -5.18 -12.52
CA ARG A 31 -3.89 -4.24 -13.64
C ARG A 31 -2.79 -3.19 -13.72
N HIS A 32 -2.42 -2.59 -12.60
CA HIS A 32 -1.43 -1.51 -12.54
C HIS A 32 -0.07 -1.98 -12.02
N GLY A 33 -0.02 -3.20 -11.46
CA GLY A 33 1.18 -3.76 -10.86
C GLY A 33 1.63 -2.97 -9.63
N ARG A 34 0.69 -2.38 -8.88
CA ARG A 34 0.94 -1.54 -7.69
C ARG A 34 0.52 -2.31 -6.44
N SER A 35 1.16 -2.06 -5.31
CA SER A 35 0.77 -2.71 -4.05
C SER A 35 -0.40 -1.97 -3.40
N ARG A 36 -1.28 -2.68 -2.70
CA ARG A 36 -2.43 -2.15 -1.99
C ARG A 36 -2.55 -2.82 -0.62
N ALA A 37 -2.87 -2.02 0.41
CA ALA A 37 -3.25 -2.55 1.72
C ALA A 37 -4.70 -3.06 1.68
N ILE A 38 -4.89 -4.37 1.91
CA ILE A 38 -6.21 -5.02 1.90
C ILE A 38 -6.75 -5.26 3.31
N ARG A 39 -5.85 -5.36 4.30
CA ARG A 39 -6.21 -5.59 5.70
C ARG A 39 -5.30 -4.79 6.62
N GLN A 40 -5.89 -4.27 7.69
CA GLN A 40 -5.21 -3.43 8.69
C GLN A 40 -4.65 -4.24 9.87
N ASP A 41 -4.92 -5.54 9.86
CA ASP A 41 -4.65 -6.50 10.93
C ASP A 41 -4.34 -7.90 10.35
N GLY A 42 -3.92 -7.95 9.09
CA GLY A 42 -3.59 -9.20 8.41
C GLY A 42 -2.37 -9.88 9.03
N ASP A 43 -1.37 -9.08 9.39
CA ASP A 43 -0.11 -9.52 10.00
C ASP A 43 0.15 -8.74 11.30
N THR A 44 1.22 -9.10 12.01
CA THR A 44 1.63 -8.40 13.22
C THR A 44 2.15 -6.99 12.88
N THR A 45 2.03 -6.05 13.82
CA THR A 45 2.48 -4.67 13.64
C THR A 45 3.95 -4.60 13.25
N GLU A 46 4.79 -5.51 13.77
CA GLU A 46 6.22 -5.59 13.45
C GLU A 46 6.45 -5.93 11.97
N ARG A 47 5.70 -6.88 11.40
CA ARG A 47 5.81 -7.22 9.97
C ARG A 47 5.31 -6.09 9.09
N ILE A 48 4.26 -5.39 9.51
CA ILE A 48 3.74 -4.23 8.79
C ILE A 48 4.78 -3.09 8.81
N GLN A 49 5.42 -2.86 9.96
CA GLN A 49 6.47 -1.88 10.10
C GLN A 49 7.71 -2.23 9.26
N GLU A 50 8.13 -3.50 9.25
CA GLU A 50 9.22 -3.97 8.39
C GLU A 50 8.92 -3.74 6.89
N ALA A 51 7.67 -3.99 6.47
CA ALA A 51 7.24 -3.73 5.10
C ALA A 51 7.27 -2.23 4.75
N ILE A 52 6.94 -1.35 5.71
CA ILE A 52 7.05 0.10 5.57
C ILE A 52 8.52 0.50 5.42
N ASP A 53 9.36 0.10 6.36
CA ASP A 53 10.77 0.50 6.44
C ASP A 53 11.60 -0.01 5.24
N THR A 54 11.19 -1.12 4.63
CA THR A 54 11.91 -1.71 3.49
C THR A 54 11.38 -1.23 2.13
N CYS A 55 10.37 -0.35 2.10
CA CYS A 55 9.82 0.12 0.85
C CYS A 55 10.83 1.03 0.12
N PRO A 56 11.30 0.66 -1.10
CA PRO A 56 12.39 1.39 -1.77
C PRO A 56 12.03 2.80 -2.25
N VAL A 57 10.73 3.12 -2.30
CA VAL A 57 10.20 4.41 -2.72
C VAL A 57 9.35 5.07 -1.63
N ASP A 58 9.42 4.54 -0.40
CA ASP A 58 8.70 5.05 0.77
C ASP A 58 7.22 5.36 0.50
N CYS A 59 6.50 4.41 -0.12
CA CYS A 59 5.10 4.60 -0.53
C CYS A 59 4.10 3.96 0.44
N ILE A 60 4.50 3.59 1.66
CA ILE A 60 3.63 2.90 2.63
C ILE A 60 3.68 3.68 3.94
N HIS A 61 2.52 4.08 4.45
CA HIS A 61 2.46 4.98 5.60
C HIS A 61 1.40 4.54 6.61
N TRP A 62 1.68 4.80 7.89
CA TRP A 62 0.66 4.81 8.93
C TRP A 62 -0.12 6.13 8.85
N VAL A 63 -1.42 6.02 8.64
CA VAL A 63 -2.35 7.15 8.56
C VAL A 63 -3.46 6.99 9.61
N PRO A 64 -4.13 8.07 10.02
CA PRO A 64 -5.36 7.97 10.79
C PRO A 64 -6.42 7.17 10.04
N PHE A 65 -7.18 6.34 10.76
CA PHE A 65 -8.20 5.49 10.13
C PHE A 65 -9.27 6.32 9.39
N GLU A 66 -9.59 7.51 9.90
CA GLU A 66 -10.56 8.44 9.31
C GLU A 66 -10.09 9.05 7.97
N GLU A 67 -8.79 9.13 7.73
CA GLU A 67 -8.24 9.68 6.48
C GLU A 67 -8.30 8.69 5.31
N LEU A 68 -8.53 7.40 5.58
CA LEU A 68 -8.53 6.35 4.55
C LEU A 68 -9.50 6.65 3.40
N GLU A 69 -10.69 7.14 3.70
CA GLU A 69 -11.71 7.43 2.66
C GLU A 69 -11.33 8.63 1.80
N THR A 70 -10.69 9.64 2.40
CA THR A 70 -10.15 10.80 1.67
C THR A 70 -9.01 10.36 0.76
N LEU A 71 -8.04 9.61 1.29
CA LEU A 71 -6.90 9.09 0.53
C LEU A 71 -7.33 8.21 -0.65
N ARG A 72 -8.34 7.35 -0.45
CA ARG A 72 -8.95 6.55 -1.52
C ARG A 72 -9.60 7.42 -2.58
N SER A 73 -10.35 8.44 -2.17
CA SER A 73 -11.00 9.37 -3.10
C SER A 73 -9.98 10.15 -3.92
N ASP A 74 -8.90 10.61 -3.30
CA ASP A 74 -7.81 11.31 -3.98
C ASP A 74 -7.06 10.40 -4.95
N LEU A 75 -6.82 9.16 -4.56
CA LEU A 75 -6.21 8.17 -5.44
C LEU A 75 -7.05 7.90 -6.69
N ILE A 76 -8.37 7.82 -6.54
CA ILE A 76 -9.30 7.65 -7.67
C ILE A 76 -9.25 8.88 -8.60
N ARG A 77 -9.14 10.09 -8.05
CA ARG A 77 -9.02 11.33 -8.84
C ARG A 77 -7.72 11.44 -9.62
N GLN A 78 -6.65 10.78 -9.18
CA GLN A 78 -5.34 10.82 -9.83
C GLN A 78 -5.26 10.02 -11.14
N ASP A 79 -6.34 9.33 -11.55
CA ASP A 79 -6.46 8.59 -12.82
C ASP A 79 -5.19 7.77 -13.16
N LEU A 80 -4.84 6.86 -12.23
CA LEU A 80 -3.60 6.09 -12.35
C LEU A 80 -3.57 5.26 -13.64
N GLN A 81 -2.70 5.66 -14.56
CA GLN A 81 -2.49 4.87 -15.78
C GLN A 81 -1.79 3.53 -15.47
N PRO A 82 -2.09 2.47 -16.22
CA PRO A 82 -1.36 1.21 -16.15
C PRO A 82 0.12 1.46 -16.41
N ARG A 83 1.00 0.83 -15.64
CA ARG A 83 2.43 0.94 -15.92
C ARG A 83 2.73 0.21 -17.23
N PRO A 84 3.54 0.79 -18.13
CA PRO A 84 3.91 0.13 -19.37
C PRO A 84 4.55 -1.21 -19.03
N ARG A 85 4.03 -2.29 -19.61
CA ARG A 85 4.69 -3.59 -19.54
C ARG A 85 5.97 -3.45 -20.35
N GLY A 86 7.10 -3.36 -19.65
CA GLY A 86 8.41 -3.51 -20.27
C GLY A 86 8.55 -4.89 -20.88
#